data_AF-A0A327MKU2-F1
#
_entry.id   AF-A0A327MKU2-F1
#
_cell.length_a   1.000
_cell.length_b   1.000
_cell.length_c   1.000
_cell.angle_alpha   90.00
_cell.angle_beta   90.00
_cell.angle_gamma   90.00
#
_symmetry.space_group_name_H-M   'P 1'
#
loop_
_entity.id
_entity.type
_entity.pdbx_description
1 polymer ?
#
loop_
_entity_poly.entity_id
_entity_poly.type
_entity_poly.pdbx_seq_one_letter_code
_entity_poly.pdbx_strand_id
1 'polypeptide(L)'
;MAITPWLRLLLLLPAAACATSGEREAEALRHALESSQASLAALAPQGIPAQPAPRPVSLTAATSPAAMPALPAAASGPAPTAAAQLLGAPPALLRRWLGEPSLIRAEGGAEVWLYAGPACALDLVLYPAGDGLGVAHAAARASGATPRTEAACLAELAGRPMP
;
A
#
# COMPACT_ATOMS: atom_id res chain seq x y z
N MET A 1 21.34 -76.83 -23.56
CA MET A 1 22.40 -75.86 -23.89
C MET A 1 21.77 -74.72 -24.68
N ALA A 2 21.04 -73.84 -23.99
CA ALA A 2 20.38 -72.67 -24.56
C ALA A 2 20.02 -71.73 -23.40
N ILE A 3 19.80 -70.45 -23.71
CA ILE A 3 19.55 -69.31 -22.80
C ILE A 3 20.90 -68.69 -22.38
N THR A 4 21.27 -67.49 -22.84
CA THR A 4 20.62 -66.25 -22.41
C THR A 4 20.92 -65.07 -23.37
N PRO A 5 19.95 -64.57 -24.16
CA PRO A 5 20.09 -63.35 -24.98
C PRO A 5 19.86 -62.03 -24.19
N TRP A 6 19.78 -62.08 -22.86
CA TRP A 6 19.31 -60.97 -22.01
C TRP A 6 20.34 -59.86 -21.80
N LEU A 7 21.63 -60.09 -22.08
CA LEU A 7 22.68 -59.12 -21.72
C LEU A 7 22.80 -57.91 -22.65
N ARG A 8 22.09 -57.86 -23.79
CA ARG A 8 22.21 -56.73 -24.73
C ARG A 8 21.20 -55.60 -24.55
N LEU A 9 20.18 -55.76 -23.70
CA LEU A 9 19.11 -54.75 -23.56
C LEU A 9 19.36 -53.69 -22.47
N LEU A 10 20.43 -53.82 -21.67
CA LEU A 10 20.63 -53.02 -20.45
C LEU A 10 21.62 -51.84 -20.58
N LEU A 11 22.18 -51.58 -21.76
CA LEU A 11 23.29 -50.62 -21.93
C LEU A 11 22.94 -49.27 -22.59
N LEU A 12 21.66 -48.92 -22.77
CA LEU A 12 21.28 -47.68 -23.48
C LEU A 12 20.54 -46.60 -22.66
N LEU A 13 20.43 -46.73 -21.32
CA LEU A 13 19.50 -45.88 -20.54
C LEU A 13 20.02 -44.67 -19.72
N PRO A 14 21.30 -44.26 -19.59
CA PRO A 14 21.62 -43.19 -18.64
C PRO A 14 21.62 -41.75 -19.19
N ALA A 15 21.30 -41.49 -20.47
CA ALA A 15 21.40 -40.13 -21.04
C ALA A 15 20.10 -39.31 -21.08
N ALA A 16 18.92 -39.91 -20.86
CA ALA A 16 17.63 -39.22 -21.06
C ALA A 16 17.18 -38.34 -19.88
N ALA A 17 17.81 -38.46 -18.70
CA ALA A 17 17.32 -37.80 -17.49
C ALA A 17 17.76 -36.33 -17.33
N CYS A 18 18.85 -35.90 -17.99
CA CYS A 18 19.32 -34.51 -17.90
C CYS A 18 18.67 -33.56 -18.93
N ALA A 19 18.15 -34.09 -20.04
CA ALA A 19 17.47 -33.27 -21.05
C ALA A 19 16.08 -32.78 -20.58
N THR A 20 15.36 -33.61 -19.82
CA THR A 20 13.97 -33.30 -19.41
C THR A 20 13.84 -32.13 -18.42
N SER A 21 14.89 -31.76 -17.68
CA SER A 21 14.81 -30.65 -16.72
C SER A 21 14.82 -29.29 -17.43
N GLY A 22 15.75 -29.10 -18.36
CA GLY A 22 15.86 -27.84 -19.11
C GLY A 22 14.69 -27.63 -20.07
N GLU A 23 14.14 -28.70 -20.65
CA GLU A 23 12.96 -28.60 -21.51
C GLU A 23 11.70 -28.19 -20.73
N ARG A 24 11.52 -28.67 -19.50
CA ARG A 24 10.39 -28.28 -18.65
C ARG A 24 10.48 -26.83 -18.18
N GLU A 25 11.68 -26.37 -17.84
CA GLU A 25 11.90 -24.97 -17.45
C GLU A 25 11.67 -24.01 -18.62
N ALA A 26 12.15 -24.36 -19.82
CA ALA A 26 11.92 -23.58 -21.03
C ALA A 26 10.43 -23.49 -21.40
N GLU A 27 9.68 -24.59 -21.24
CA GLU A 27 8.24 -24.60 -21.49
C GLU A 27 7.46 -23.79 -20.46
N ALA A 28 7.84 -23.88 -19.18
CA ALA A 28 7.26 -23.07 -18.13
C ALA A 28 7.49 -21.57 -18.36
N LEU A 29 8.70 -21.18 -18.81
CA LEU A 29 9.02 -19.79 -19.14
C LEU A 29 8.23 -19.29 -20.36
N ARG A 30 8.06 -20.13 -21.40
CA ARG A 30 7.22 -19.80 -22.56
C ARG A 30 5.77 -19.57 -22.15
N HIS A 31 5.19 -20.48 -21.36
CA HIS A 31 3.83 -20.32 -20.87
C HIS A 31 3.66 -19.05 -20.02
N ALA A 32 4.64 -18.71 -19.17
CA ALA A 32 4.61 -17.48 -18.39
C ALA A 32 4.65 -16.23 -19.29
N LEU A 33 5.45 -16.26 -20.36
CA LEU A 33 5.53 -15.15 -21.33
C LEU A 33 4.22 -15.00 -22.11
N GLU A 34 3.65 -16.10 -22.61
CA GLU A 34 2.37 -16.10 -23.35
C GLU A 34 1.23 -15.58 -22.48
N SER A 35 1.16 -16.02 -21.21
CA SER A 35 0.17 -15.53 -20.25
C SER A 35 0.31 -14.02 -19.99
N SER A 36 1.55 -13.53 -19.91
CA SER A 36 1.83 -12.10 -19.75
C SER A 36 1.41 -11.31 -20.99
N GLN A 37 1.71 -11.81 -22.20
CA GLN A 37 1.32 -11.19 -23.46
C GLN A 37 -0.20 -11.12 -23.64
N ALA A 38 -0.92 -12.19 -23.29
CA ALA A 38 -2.38 -12.21 -23.32
C ALA A 38 -2.98 -11.14 -22.39
N SER A 39 -2.42 -10.99 -21.19
CA SER A 39 -2.85 -9.96 -20.23
C SER A 39 -2.60 -8.54 -20.75
N LEU A 40 -1.47 -8.32 -21.44
CA LEU A 40 -1.14 -7.03 -22.04
C LEU A 40 -2.02 -6.70 -23.26
N ALA A 41 -2.41 -7.71 -24.05
CA ALA A 41 -3.30 -7.52 -25.19
C ALA A 41 -4.69 -7.02 -24.78
N ALA A 42 -5.17 -7.41 -23.59
CA ALA A 42 -6.43 -6.89 -23.02
C ALA A 42 -6.35 -5.40 -22.62
N LEU A 43 -5.15 -4.91 -22.31
CA LEU A 43 -4.89 -3.51 -21.95
C LEU A 43 -4.48 -2.66 -23.16
N ALA A 44 -4.25 -3.28 -24.33
CA ALA A 44 -3.92 -2.56 -25.55
C ALA A 44 -5.03 -1.55 -25.85
N PRO A 45 -4.71 -0.28 -26.11
CA PRO A 45 -5.71 0.76 -26.31
C PRO A 45 -6.50 0.47 -27.58
N GLN A 46 -7.62 -0.21 -27.42
CA GLN A 46 -8.72 -0.21 -28.38
C GLN A 46 -9.17 1.24 -28.44
N GLY A 47 -8.89 1.92 -29.56
CA GLY A 47 -9.02 3.37 -29.71
C GLY A 47 -10.26 3.90 -29.00
N ILE A 48 -10.05 4.72 -27.97
CA ILE A 48 -11.12 5.31 -27.17
C ILE A 48 -11.94 6.19 -28.13
N PRO A 49 -13.22 5.89 -28.42
CA PRO A 49 -14.04 6.81 -29.17
C PRO A 49 -14.11 8.11 -28.37
N ALA A 50 -13.83 9.23 -29.03
CA ALA A 50 -13.83 10.55 -28.42
C ALA A 50 -15.15 10.79 -27.70
N GLN A 51 -15.11 10.69 -26.37
CA GLN A 51 -16.27 10.90 -25.53
C GLN A 51 -16.62 12.40 -25.58
N PRO A 52 -17.88 12.78 -25.86
CA PRO A 52 -18.29 14.18 -25.83
C PRO A 52 -18.01 14.76 -24.46
N ALA A 53 -17.45 15.98 -24.43
CA ALA A 53 -17.11 16.68 -23.20
C ALA A 53 -18.31 16.74 -22.23
N PRO A 54 -18.11 16.46 -20.92
CA PRO A 54 -19.17 16.59 -19.94
C PRO A 54 -19.62 18.05 -19.85
N ARG A 55 -20.94 18.28 -19.90
CA ARG A 55 -21.53 19.60 -19.68
C ARG A 55 -21.26 20.04 -18.24
N PRO A 56 -20.93 21.33 -17.99
CA PRO A 56 -20.76 21.82 -16.63
C PRO A 56 -22.11 21.76 -15.89
N VAL A 57 -22.15 20.99 -14.81
CA VAL A 57 -23.26 21.00 -13.85
C VAL A 57 -22.94 22.08 -12.82
N SER A 58 -23.73 23.16 -12.81
CA SER A 58 -23.63 24.19 -11.79
C SER A 58 -24.12 23.61 -10.45
N LEU A 59 -23.18 23.42 -9.52
CA LEU A 59 -23.48 23.07 -8.13
C LEU A 59 -23.92 24.34 -7.41
N THR A 60 -25.21 24.47 -7.15
CA THR A 60 -25.72 25.47 -6.21
C THR A 60 -25.25 25.09 -4.82
N ALA A 61 -24.33 25.87 -4.25
CA ALA A 61 -23.85 25.69 -2.89
C ALA A 61 -25.00 25.95 -1.91
N ALA A 62 -25.53 24.88 -1.32
CA ALA A 62 -26.36 24.99 -0.13
C ALA A 62 -25.45 25.33 1.06
N THR A 63 -25.27 26.62 1.32
CA THR A 63 -24.68 27.11 2.56
C THR A 63 -25.61 26.75 3.71
N SER A 64 -25.21 25.76 4.49
CA SER A 64 -25.71 25.59 5.86
C SER A 64 -24.49 25.51 6.78
N PRO A 65 -24.13 26.57 7.51
CA PRO A 65 -23.08 26.49 8.50
C PRO A 65 -23.67 25.78 9.73
N ALA A 66 -23.53 24.45 9.77
CA ALA A 66 -23.52 23.76 11.04
C ALA A 66 -22.28 24.24 11.79
N ALA A 67 -22.47 25.21 12.70
CA ALA A 67 -21.44 25.66 13.61
C ALA A 67 -21.00 24.46 14.47
N MET A 68 -19.88 23.84 14.12
CA MET A 68 -19.19 22.96 15.04
C MET A 68 -18.48 23.82 16.10
N PRO A 69 -18.52 23.43 17.38
CA PRO A 69 -17.81 24.15 18.43
C PRO A 69 -16.32 24.15 18.13
N ALA A 70 -15.71 25.33 18.21
CA ALA A 70 -14.26 25.49 18.15
C ALA A 70 -13.61 24.56 19.17
N LEU A 71 -12.72 23.67 18.73
CA LEU A 71 -11.98 22.79 19.63
C LEU A 71 -11.15 23.66 20.60
N PRO A 72 -11.17 23.38 21.91
CA PRO A 72 -10.35 24.10 22.86
C PRO A 72 -8.86 23.91 22.55
N ALA A 73 -8.12 25.00 22.60
CA ALA A 73 -6.66 25.02 22.60
C ALA A 73 -6.15 24.43 23.93
N ALA A 74 -6.09 23.10 24.02
CA ALA A 74 -5.22 22.30 24.88
C ALA A 74 -5.61 20.82 24.75
N ALA A 75 -5.05 20.10 23.79
CA ALA A 75 -5.02 18.65 23.90
C ALA A 75 -3.81 18.26 24.76
N SER A 76 -3.92 18.53 26.07
CA SER A 76 -3.12 17.92 27.13
C SER A 76 -3.62 16.51 27.45
N GLY A 77 -4.25 15.85 26.46
CA GLY A 77 -4.78 14.51 26.59
C GLY A 77 -3.66 13.47 26.51
N PRO A 78 -3.92 12.25 27.00
CA PRO A 78 -2.99 11.14 26.83
C PRO A 78 -2.68 10.92 25.35
N ALA A 79 -1.47 10.44 25.07
CA ALA A 79 -1.06 10.09 23.72
C ALA A 79 -2.02 9.04 23.13
N PRO A 80 -2.36 9.14 21.83
CA PRO A 80 -3.29 8.23 21.18
C PRO A 80 -2.72 6.81 21.13
N THR A 81 -3.58 5.82 21.35
CA THR A 81 -3.21 4.39 21.33
C THR A 81 -3.87 3.61 20.20
N ALA A 82 -4.74 4.25 19.42
CA ALA A 82 -5.36 3.67 18.22
C ALA A 82 -5.45 4.71 17.11
N ALA A 83 -5.34 4.28 15.85
CA ALA A 83 -5.34 5.18 14.69
C ALA A 83 -6.64 6.00 14.59
N ALA A 84 -7.78 5.41 14.95
CA ALA A 84 -9.08 6.09 14.95
C ALA A 84 -9.14 7.32 15.89
N GLN A 85 -8.31 7.37 16.93
CA GLN A 85 -8.25 8.52 17.85
C GLN A 85 -7.57 9.75 17.22
N LEU A 86 -6.90 9.58 16.08
CA LEU A 86 -6.25 10.67 15.35
C LEU A 86 -7.20 11.41 14.41
N LEU A 87 -8.40 10.88 14.14
CA LEU A 87 -9.35 11.50 13.23
C LEU A 87 -9.72 12.92 13.69
N GLY A 88 -9.70 13.87 12.76
CA GLY A 88 -9.92 15.29 13.01
C GLY A 88 -8.75 16.02 13.66
N ALA A 89 -7.68 15.33 14.09
CA ALA A 89 -6.53 15.99 14.71
C ALA A 89 -5.84 16.95 13.71
N PRO A 90 -5.52 18.18 14.12
CA PRO A 90 -4.80 19.11 13.25
C PRO A 90 -3.30 18.79 13.20
N PRO A 91 -2.59 19.22 12.13
CA PRO A 91 -1.14 19.13 11.97
C PRO A 91 -0.32 19.41 13.24
N ALA A 92 -0.64 20.49 13.94
CA ALA A 92 0.10 20.91 15.13
C ALA A 92 -0.05 19.92 16.30
N LEU A 93 -1.20 19.25 16.43
CA LEU A 93 -1.41 18.26 17.49
C LEU A 93 -0.70 16.95 17.18
N LEU A 94 -0.72 16.53 15.92
CA LEU A 94 0.03 15.35 15.46
C LEU A 94 1.53 15.51 15.75
N ARG A 95 2.09 16.69 15.47
CA ARG A 95 3.51 16.99 15.73
C ARG A 95 3.87 16.98 17.20
N ARG A 96 2.95 17.42 18.08
CA ARG A 96 3.14 17.32 19.53
C ARG A 96 3.15 15.88 20.03
N TRP A 97 2.33 15.00 19.44
CA TRP A 97 2.24 13.61 19.88
C TRP A 97 3.29 12.68 19.26
N LEU A 98 3.59 12.86 17.97
CA LEU A 98 4.32 11.89 17.15
C LEU A 98 5.64 12.45 16.58
N GLY A 99 5.90 13.73 16.84
CA GLY A 99 7.02 14.48 16.27
C GLY A 99 6.81 14.85 14.81
N GLU A 100 7.90 15.06 14.09
CA GLU A 100 7.83 15.36 12.66
C GLU A 100 7.52 14.09 11.82
N PRO A 101 6.65 14.20 10.80
CA PRO A 101 6.47 13.12 9.84
C PRO A 101 7.75 12.92 9.01
N SER A 102 8.01 11.68 8.62
CA SER A 102 9.15 11.32 7.77
C SER A 102 8.96 11.74 6.32
N LEU A 103 7.71 11.85 5.87
CA LEU A 103 7.35 12.34 4.54
C LEU A 103 6.00 13.07 4.59
N ILE A 104 5.93 14.17 3.85
CA ILE A 104 4.70 14.91 3.56
C ILE A 104 4.60 15.04 2.04
N ARG A 105 3.43 14.71 1.48
CA ARG A 105 3.13 14.88 0.06
C ARG A 105 1.80 15.59 -0.11
N ALA A 106 1.78 16.66 -0.90
CA ALA A 106 0.55 17.35 -1.27
C ALA A 106 -0.18 16.61 -2.40
N GLU A 107 -1.49 16.42 -2.26
CA GLU A 107 -2.33 15.63 -3.17
C GLU A 107 -3.70 16.32 -3.37
N GLY A 108 -3.85 17.14 -4.40
CA GLY A 108 -5.18 17.65 -4.82
C GLY A 108 -5.99 18.38 -3.73
N GLY A 109 -5.33 19.08 -2.80
CA GLY A 109 -5.95 19.76 -1.66
C GLY A 109 -5.86 18.97 -0.36
N ALA A 110 -5.41 17.72 -0.40
CA ALA A 110 -5.04 16.92 0.76
C ALA A 110 -3.53 16.95 1.01
N GLU A 111 -3.14 16.53 2.21
CA GLU A 111 -1.76 16.16 2.52
C GLU A 111 -1.70 14.71 2.99
N VAL A 112 -0.78 13.94 2.43
CA VAL A 112 -0.48 12.57 2.84
C VAL A 112 0.80 12.59 3.66
N TRP A 113 0.68 12.22 4.94
CA TRP A 113 1.79 12.20 5.88
C TRP A 113 2.14 10.76 6.21
N LEU A 114 3.44 10.46 6.23
CA LEU A 114 3.97 9.18 6.67
C LEU A 114 4.89 9.39 7.86
N TYR A 115 4.57 8.73 8.97
CA TYR A 115 5.48 8.57 10.10
C TYR A 115 6.10 7.19 10.00
N ALA A 116 7.41 7.11 9.74
CA ALA A 116 8.13 5.85 9.63
C ALA A 116 8.92 5.56 10.91
N GLY A 117 8.63 4.44 11.56
CA GLY A 117 9.40 3.88 12.67
C GLY A 117 10.24 2.67 12.22
N PRO A 118 11.20 2.22 13.04
CA PRO A 118 11.96 1.00 12.77
C PRO A 118 11.10 -0.25 12.51
N ALA A 119 9.97 -0.41 13.22
CA ALA A 119 9.16 -1.61 13.14
C ALA A 119 7.73 -1.39 12.62
N CYS A 120 7.34 -0.14 12.38
CA CYS A 120 6.02 0.19 11.85
C CYS A 120 5.99 1.49 11.05
N ALA A 121 4.86 1.76 10.42
CA ALA A 121 4.54 3.03 9.78
C ALA A 121 3.11 3.46 10.14
N LEU A 122 2.88 4.77 10.22
CA LEU A 122 1.56 5.37 10.34
C LEU A 122 1.34 6.30 9.14
N ASP A 123 0.35 5.95 8.33
CA ASP A 123 -0.10 6.73 7.17
C ASP A 123 -1.31 7.58 7.59
N LEU A 124 -1.24 8.89 7.35
CA LEU A 124 -2.33 9.83 7.58
C LEU A 124 -2.68 10.55 6.28
N VAL A 125 -3.98 10.78 6.05
CA VAL A 125 -4.46 11.65 4.99
C VAL A 125 -5.25 12.78 5.63
N LEU A 126 -4.81 14.01 5.37
CA LEU A 126 -5.40 15.22 5.91
C LEU A 126 -6.11 15.97 4.78
N TYR A 127 -7.32 16.44 5.04
CA TYR A 127 -8.08 17.30 4.13
C TYR A 127 -8.36 18.66 4.78
N PRO A 128 -8.78 19.67 3.99
CA PRO A 128 -9.24 20.93 4.53
C PRO A 128 -10.41 20.71 5.49
N ALA A 129 -10.27 21.23 6.71
CA ALA A 129 -11.28 21.17 7.77
C ALA A 129 -11.28 22.51 8.50
N GLY A 130 -12.35 23.29 8.32
CA GLY A 130 -12.42 24.67 8.83
C GLY A 130 -11.41 25.58 8.13
N ASP A 131 -10.56 26.24 8.91
CA ASP A 131 -9.50 27.15 8.48
C ASP A 131 -8.14 26.46 8.27
N GLY A 132 -8.06 25.14 8.47
CA GLY A 132 -6.81 24.39 8.37
C GLY A 132 -7.00 22.98 7.81
N LEU A 133 -6.12 22.07 8.23
CA LEU A 133 -6.16 20.66 7.87
C LEU A 133 -6.59 19.80 9.08
N GLY A 134 -7.28 18.71 8.80
CA GLY A 134 -7.62 17.68 9.79
C GLY A 134 -7.48 16.28 9.20
N VAL A 135 -7.08 15.31 10.03
CA VAL A 135 -6.96 13.90 9.61
C VAL A 135 -8.33 13.35 9.22
N ALA A 136 -8.48 12.94 7.98
CA ALA A 136 -9.65 12.22 7.50
C ALA A 136 -9.43 10.70 7.44
N HIS A 137 -8.18 10.26 7.34
CA HIS A 137 -7.81 8.84 7.34
C HIS A 137 -6.54 8.60 8.15
N ALA A 138 -6.50 7.51 8.90
CA ALA A 138 -5.35 7.07 9.67
C ALA A 138 -5.24 5.54 9.65
N ALA A 139 -4.04 5.03 9.37
CA ALA A 139 -3.77 3.59 9.39
C ALA A 139 -2.35 3.31 9.89
N ALA A 140 -2.23 2.45 10.90
CA ALA A 140 -0.94 1.95 11.36
C ALA A 140 -0.68 0.56 10.77
N ARG A 141 0.55 0.31 10.34
CA ARG A 141 0.96 -0.97 9.75
C ARG A 141 2.35 -1.38 10.21
N ALA A 142 2.56 -2.68 10.33
CA ALA A 142 3.90 -3.22 10.61
C ALA A 142 4.83 -2.96 9.42
N SER A 143 6.11 -2.74 9.73
CA SER A 143 7.20 -2.75 8.76
C SER A 143 7.84 -4.15 8.79
N GLY A 144 7.60 -4.96 7.76
CA GLY A 144 8.12 -6.33 7.66
C GLY A 144 7.11 -7.42 8.03
N ALA A 145 7.62 -8.62 8.35
CA ALA A 145 6.79 -9.83 8.51
C ALA A 145 6.25 -10.04 9.94
N THR A 146 6.80 -9.34 10.94
CA THR A 146 6.37 -9.49 12.33
C THR A 146 5.11 -8.65 12.58
N PRO A 147 3.98 -9.25 13.01
CA PRO A 147 2.77 -8.49 13.33
C PRO A 147 3.02 -7.46 14.44
N ARG A 148 2.38 -6.30 14.32
CA ARG A 148 2.44 -5.22 15.31
C ARG A 148 1.03 -4.68 15.56
N THR A 149 0.73 -4.34 16.81
CA THR A 149 -0.51 -3.67 17.17
C THR A 149 -0.40 -2.17 16.91
N GLU A 150 -1.51 -1.48 16.68
CA GLU A 150 -1.52 -0.03 16.50
C GLU A 150 -0.94 0.69 17.72
N ALA A 151 -1.32 0.26 18.93
CA ALA A 151 -0.83 0.84 20.18
C ALA A 151 0.69 0.75 20.30
N ALA A 152 1.29 -0.37 19.93
CA ALA A 152 2.75 -0.53 19.93
C ALA A 152 3.40 0.40 18.90
N CYS A 153 2.78 0.57 17.72
CA CYS A 153 3.28 1.48 16.70
C CYS A 153 3.24 2.95 17.15
N LEU A 154 2.12 3.40 17.69
CA LEU A 154 1.95 4.78 18.16
C LEU A 154 2.90 5.11 19.32
N ALA A 155 3.12 4.16 20.24
CA ALA A 155 4.09 4.31 21.32
C ALA A 155 5.54 4.43 20.79
N GLU A 156 5.91 3.60 19.80
CA GLU A 156 7.22 3.70 19.14
C GLU A 156 7.41 5.06 18.48
N LEU A 157 6.41 5.53 17.72
CA LEU A 157 6.49 6.81 17.01
C LEU A 157 6.55 8.01 17.96
N ALA A 158 5.76 8.00 19.03
CA ALA A 158 5.73 9.06 20.05
C ALA A 158 6.99 9.13 20.91
N GLY A 159 7.69 8.01 21.09
CA GLY A 159 8.95 7.94 21.86
C GLY A 159 10.19 8.37 21.09
N ARG A 160 10.07 8.75 19.81
CA ARG A 160 11.23 9.15 19.00
C ARG A 160 11.75 10.52 19.44
N PRO A 161 13.07 10.68 19.62
CA PRO A 161 13.66 11.99 19.85
C PRO A 161 13.40 12.90 18.64
N MET A 162 12.93 14.12 18.91
CA MET A 162 12.81 15.17 17.90
C MET A 162 14.23 15.56 17.44
N PRO A 163 14.53 15.54 16.13
CA PRO A 163 15.83 15.97 15.62
C PRO A 163 16.05 17.49 15.77
#